data_AF-A0A9E3WPN1-F1
#
_entry.id   AF-A0A9E3WPN1-F1
#
_cell.length_a   1.000
_cell.length_b   1.000
_cell.length_c   1.000
_cell.angle_alpha   90.00
_cell.angle_beta   90.00
_cell.angle_gamma   90.00
#
_symmetry.space_group_name_H-M   'P 1'
#
loop_
_entity.id
_entity.type
_entity.pdbx_description
1 polymer ?
#
loop_
_entity_poly.entity_id
_entity_poly.type
_entity_poly.pdbx_seq_one_letter_code
_entity_poly.pdbx_strand_id
1 'polypeptide(L)' 'MLNSLDIARKPADTRVVVAMSGGVDSSVVAGLLAREGYDVVGV' A
#
# COMPACT_ATOMS: atom_id res chain seq x y z
N MET A 1 5.88 -2.06 17.32
CA MET A 1 5.91 -0.83 16.50
C MET A 1 4.72 -0.86 15.57
N LEU A 2 4.08 0.29 15.39
CA LEU A 2 3.09 0.48 14.34
C LEU A 2 3.83 0.73 13.02
N ASN A 3 3.25 0.32 11.89
CA ASN A 3 3.73 0.70 10.56
C ASN A 3 3.22 2.10 10.17
N SER A 4 3.54 2.58 8.97
CA SER A 4 3.13 3.90 8.47
C SER A 4 1.61 4.09 8.30
N LEU A 5 0.83 3.00 8.40
CA LEU A 5 -0.64 3.01 8.37
C LEU A 5 -1.24 2.80 9.77
N ASP A 6 -0.45 2.95 10.83
CA ASP A 6 -0.86 2.75 12.23
C ASP A 6 -1.36 1.32 12.54
N ILE A 7 -0.88 0.33 11.79
CA ILE A 7 -1.22 -1.09 12.02
C ILE A 7 -0.07 -1.77 12.78
N ALA A 8 -0.41 -2.57 13.79
CA ALA A 8 0.55 -3.33 14.59
C ALA A 8 1.10 -4.59 13.88
N ARG A 9 1.58 -4.43 12.64
CA ARG A 9 2.22 -5.47 11.81
C ARG A 9 3.31 -4.83 10.95
N LYS A 10 4.27 -5.63 10.47
CA LYS A 10 5.25 -5.13 9.49
C LYS A 10 4.54 -4.82 8.16
N PRO A 11 5.06 -3.90 7.34
CA PRO A 11 4.51 -3.63 6.00
C PRO A 11 4.36 -4.90 5.15
N ALA A 12 5.39 -5.76 5.14
CA ALA A 12 5.38 -7.02 4.39
C ALA A 12 4.30 -8.04 4.84
N ASP A 13 3.80 -7.92 6.08
CA ASP A 13 2.74 -8.75 6.63
C ASP A 13 1.34 -8.09 6.51
N THR A 14 1.26 -6.97 5.78
CA THR A 14 0.06 -6.14 5.62
C THR A 14 -0.28 -6.01 4.14
N ARG A 15 -1.38 -6.64 3.72
CA ARG A 15 -1.90 -6.50 2.36
C ARG A 15 -2.74 -5.22 2.21
N VAL A 16 -2.43 -4.42 1.20
CA VAL A 16 -3.20 -3.23 0.83
C VAL A 16 -3.83 -3.44 -0.55
N VAL A 17 -5.16 -3.34 -0.61
CA VAL A 17 -5.89 -3.38 -1.88
C VAL A 17 -6.22 -1.95 -2.30
N VAL A 18 -5.70 -1.53 -3.45
CA VAL A 18 -5.91 -0.19 -3.99
C VAL A 18 -6.96 -0.28 -5.10
N ALA A 19 -8.03 0.50 -4.99
CA ALA A 19 -8.98 0.68 -6.08
C ALA A 19 -8.31 1.53 -7.17
N MET A 20 -7.97 0.90 -8.29
CA MET A 20 -7.25 1.49 -9.41
C MET A 20 -8.24 2.12 -10.38
N SER A 21 -8.33 3.45 -10.36
CA SER A 21 -9.08 4.19 -11.37
C SER A 21 -8.34 4.29 -12.71
N GLY A 22 -7.04 3.95 -12.72
CA GLY A 22 -6.12 4.23 -13.83
C GLY A 22 -5.58 5.67 -13.81
N GLY A 23 -6.01 6.50 -12.86
CA GLY A 23 -5.48 7.84 -12.66
C GLY A 23 -4.12 7.85 -11.96
N VAL A 24 -3.43 8.98 -12.09
CA VAL A 24 -2.09 9.20 -11.50
C VAL A 24 -2.13 9.03 -9.98
N ASP A 25 -3.15 9.56 -9.30
CA ASP A 25 -3.23 9.52 -7.84
C ASP A 25 -3.25 8.08 -7.31
N SER A 26 -4.13 7.23 -7.87
CA SER A 26 -4.21 5.81 -7.49
C SER A 26 -2.90 5.06 -7.76
N SER A 27 -2.23 5.42 -8.86
CA SER A 27 -0.95 4.82 -9.25
C SER A 27 0.20 5.24 -8.32
N VAL A 28 0.22 6.51 -7.90
CA VAL A 28 1.21 7.04 -6.96
C VAL A 28 1.03 6.41 -5.59
N VAL A 29 -0.21 6.29 -5.09
CA VAL A 29 -0.49 5.60 -3.81
C VAL A 29 0.01 4.16 -3.85
N ALA A 30 -0.34 3.39 -4.89
CA ALA A 30 0.09 2.01 -5.03
C ALA A 30 1.63 1.89 -5.07
N GLY A 31 2.30 2.78 -5.82
CA GLY A 31 3.76 2.81 -5.92
C GLY A 31 4.47 3.18 -4.62
N LEU A 32 3.94 4.15 -3.87
CA LEU A 32 4.51 4.56 -2.59
C LEU A 32 4.42 3.43 -1.56
N LEU A 33 3.26 2.77 -1.45
CA LEU A 33 3.08 1.66 -0.51
C LEU A 33 3.92 0.44 -0.90
N ALA A 34 4.02 0.13 -2.20
CA ALA A 34 4.91 -0.95 -2.65
C ALA A 34 6.38 -0.64 -2.32
N ARG A 35 6.81 0.63 -2.46
CA ARG A 35 8.17 1.08 -2.11
C ARG A 35 8.44 1.03 -0.61
N GLU A 36 7.42 1.20 0.23
CA GLU A 36 7.49 1.02 1.68
C GLU A 36 7.52 -0.46 2.10
N GLY A 37 7.36 -1.39 1.16
CA GLY A 37 7.44 -2.83 1.39
C GLY A 37 6.11 -3.47 1.78
N TYR A 38 4.98 -2.82 1.51
CA TYR A 38 3.66 -3.43 1.64
C TYR A 38 3.38 -4.44 0.50
N ASP A 39 2.53 -5.41 0.79
CA ASP A 39 1.96 -6.31 -0.21
C ASP A 39 0.76 -5.62 -0.88
N VAL A 40 1.01 -4.94 -2.00
CA VAL A 40 0.02 -4.10 -2.68
C VAL A 40 -0.63 -4.83 -3.85
N VAL A 41 -1.97 -4.80 -3.91
CA VAL A 41 -2.78 -5.35 -5.01
C VAL A 41 -3.67 -4.24 -5.57
N GLY A 42 -3.54 -3.93 -6.87
CA GLY A 42 -4.45 -3.03 -7.56
C GLY A 42 -5.66 -3.76 -8.15
N VAL A 43 -6.86 -3.18 -8.04
CA VAL A 43 -8.14 -3.70 -8.58
C VAL A 43 -8.85 -2.65 -9.41
#